data_AF-A0A7J7K9K3-F1
#
_entry.id   AF-A0A7J7K9K3-F1
#
_cell.length_a   1.000
_cell.length_b   1.000
_cell.length_c   1.000
_cell.angle_alpha   90.00
_cell.angle_beta   90.00
_cell.angle_gamma   90.00
#
_symmetry.space_group_name_H-M   'P 1'
#
loop_
_entity.id
_entity.type
_entity.pdbx_description
1 polymer ?
#
loop_
_entity_poly.entity_id
_entity_poly.type
_entity_poly.pdbx_seq_one_letter_code
_entity_poly.pdbx_strand_id
1 'polypeptide(L)'
;MPPTSSSTIVTVTGDYQYQGESHSHSDPVPCLNLTFSVGVGMTQTGKLIYTELQSIANGIGKFHNGDYIREQDAVDCVKDLIKSLRRENETCNIRRFLGQAQVLQEDLVPLIVYYGRADEELFEVTIRCLMNLTQPARIVFKNEVPQDQSTRHCYIQVEEYLQEYKQAFVNEQFLKVLSEKLAYFLELNVLIERLLVLLRNILHVAATDVDRLRTDDDASTHDQIVWQMHQTGLDKLILYIASSDDERRFAIHVLEIISLMFRDQSPEQLSSAGASRSRREKERDEQELTRITDMERAKKQSQLLRLTTR
;
A
#
# COMPACT_ATOMS: atom_id res chain seq x y z
N MET A 1 -5.84 -51.54 8.22
CA MET A 1 -6.75 -51.09 7.14
C MET A 1 -7.76 -50.13 7.74
N PRO A 2 -7.68 -48.83 7.46
CA PRO A 2 -8.69 -47.88 7.91
C PRO A 2 -9.84 -47.79 6.87
N PRO A 3 -11.08 -47.47 7.30
CA PRO A 3 -12.23 -47.46 6.42
C PRO A 3 -12.29 -46.17 5.58
N THR A 4 -12.59 -46.34 4.30
CA THR A 4 -12.83 -45.31 3.29
C THR A 4 -14.15 -44.58 3.56
N SER A 5 -14.09 -43.26 3.78
CA SER A 5 -15.25 -42.38 3.81
C SER A 5 -15.48 -41.80 2.41
N SER A 6 -16.51 -42.26 1.71
CA SER A 6 -16.96 -41.65 0.45
C SER A 6 -17.55 -40.28 0.73
N SER A 7 -16.93 -39.23 0.18
CA SER A 7 -17.50 -37.89 0.15
C SER A 7 -18.16 -37.68 -1.21
N THR A 8 -19.49 -37.60 -1.22
CA THR A 8 -20.29 -37.30 -2.40
C THR A 8 -20.21 -35.81 -2.69
N ILE A 9 -19.54 -35.44 -3.78
CA ILE A 9 -19.52 -34.08 -4.31
C ILE A 9 -20.87 -33.83 -4.99
N VAL A 10 -21.67 -32.92 -4.42
CA VAL A 10 -22.88 -32.40 -5.06
C VAL A 10 -22.47 -31.21 -5.92
N THR A 11 -22.40 -31.41 -7.23
CA THR A 11 -22.16 -30.36 -8.21
C THR A 11 -23.47 -29.61 -8.44
N VAL A 12 -23.57 -28.37 -7.94
CA VAL A 12 -24.66 -27.46 -8.29
C VAL A 12 -24.24 -26.68 -9.53
N THR A 13 -24.79 -27.06 -10.69
CA THR A 13 -24.70 -26.31 -11.94
C THR A 13 -25.69 -25.16 -11.91
N GLY A 14 -25.21 -23.93 -11.73
CA GLY A 14 -25.98 -22.71 -11.87
C GLY A 14 -25.51 -21.93 -13.11
N ASP A 15 -26.34 -21.93 -14.15
CA ASP A 15 -26.14 -21.12 -15.35
C ASP A 15 -26.30 -19.62 -15.03
N TYR A 16 -25.22 -18.86 -15.09
CA TYR A 16 -25.27 -17.40 -15.08
C TYR A 16 -24.99 -16.86 -16.48
N GLN A 17 -26.04 -16.40 -17.16
CA GLN A 17 -25.93 -15.63 -18.39
C GLN A 17 -25.39 -14.23 -18.07
N TYR A 18 -24.23 -13.90 -18.66
CA TYR A 18 -23.63 -12.57 -18.63
C TYR A 18 -24.35 -11.67 -19.66
N GLN A 19 -25.07 -10.65 -19.20
CA GLN A 19 -25.45 -9.52 -20.04
C GLN A 19 -24.38 -8.44 -19.89
N GLY A 20 -23.70 -8.12 -20.98
CA GLY A 20 -22.71 -7.07 -21.04
C GLY A 20 -23.39 -5.70 -21.19
N GLU A 21 -23.05 -4.78 -20.30
CA GLU A 21 -23.23 -3.35 -20.53
C GLU A 21 -21.88 -2.64 -20.42
N SER A 22 -21.49 -2.05 -21.54
CA SER A 22 -20.36 -1.17 -21.72
C SER A 22 -20.72 0.24 -21.27
N HIS A 23 -20.14 0.71 -20.16
CA HIS A 23 -20.15 2.13 -19.81
C HIS A 23 -18.74 2.64 -19.48
N SER A 24 -18.26 3.47 -20.41
CA SER A 24 -17.18 4.43 -20.28
C SER A 24 -17.65 5.64 -19.47
N HIS A 25 -17.16 5.79 -18.24
CA HIS A 25 -16.74 7.07 -17.64
C HIS A 25 -16.23 6.79 -16.23
N SER A 26 -15.05 7.32 -15.94
CA SER A 26 -14.43 7.35 -14.63
C SER A 26 -15.20 8.30 -13.71
N ASP A 27 -16.14 7.76 -12.94
CA ASP A 27 -16.76 8.47 -11.83
C ASP A 27 -15.92 8.27 -10.55
N PRO A 28 -15.69 9.34 -9.75
CA PRO A 28 -15.01 9.21 -8.47
C PRO A 28 -15.88 8.41 -7.50
N VAL A 29 -15.23 7.51 -6.76
CA VAL A 29 -15.84 6.75 -5.65
C VAL A 29 -16.56 7.74 -4.72
N PRO A 30 -17.85 7.54 -4.39
CA PRO A 30 -18.56 8.46 -3.52
C PRO A 30 -17.93 8.41 -2.14
N CYS A 31 -17.43 9.56 -1.67
CA CYS A 31 -17.10 9.75 -0.27
C CYS A 31 -18.37 9.45 0.54
N LEU A 32 -18.36 8.37 1.31
CA LEU A 32 -19.39 8.09 2.30
C LEU A 32 -19.39 9.27 3.29
N ASN A 33 -20.38 10.16 3.16
CA ASN A 33 -20.76 11.09 4.21
C ASN A 33 -21.24 10.26 5.41
N LEU A 34 -20.29 9.82 6.24
CA LEU A 34 -20.56 9.24 7.54
C LEU A 34 -20.86 10.38 8.51
N THR A 35 -22.10 10.88 8.47
CA THR A 35 -22.70 11.49 9.66
C THR A 35 -22.73 10.41 10.74
N PHE A 36 -21.81 10.56 11.71
CA PHE A 36 -21.65 9.67 12.84
C PHE A 36 -22.91 9.66 13.70
N SER A 37 -23.50 8.48 13.88
CA SER A 37 -24.40 8.25 15.01
C SER A 37 -23.51 8.17 16.25
N VAL A 38 -23.56 9.21 17.10
CA VAL A 38 -22.85 9.25 18.38
C VAL A 38 -23.25 8.03 19.20
N GLY A 39 -22.41 7.00 19.18
CA GLY A 39 -22.64 5.74 19.88
C GLY A 39 -22.85 5.98 21.37
N VAL A 40 -24.02 5.55 21.84
CA VAL A 40 -24.39 5.42 23.24
C VAL A 40 -23.37 4.49 23.92
N GLY A 41 -22.47 5.05 24.76
CA GLY A 41 -21.51 4.26 25.53
C GLY A 41 -20.14 4.89 25.81
N MET A 42 -19.77 6.01 25.17
CA MET A 42 -18.48 6.66 25.49
C MET A 42 -18.52 7.36 26.85
N THR A 43 -17.54 7.06 27.70
CA THR A 43 -17.29 7.79 28.95
C THR A 43 -17.01 9.27 28.66
N GLN A 44 -17.32 10.16 29.60
CA GLN A 44 -17.14 11.61 29.41
C GLN A 44 -15.67 11.97 29.08
N THR A 45 -14.72 11.26 29.70
CA THR A 45 -13.28 11.36 29.39
C THR A 45 -12.96 10.89 27.96
N GLY A 46 -13.60 9.82 27.48
CA GLY A 46 -13.43 9.33 26.10
C GLY A 46 -13.93 10.33 25.05
N LYS A 47 -15.06 11.00 25.31
CA LYS A 47 -15.59 12.05 24.42
C LYS A 47 -14.67 13.27 24.33
N LEU A 48 -14.03 13.64 25.44
CA LEU A 48 -13.10 14.77 25.47
C LEU A 48 -11.86 14.50 24.61
N ILE A 49 -11.25 13.31 24.78
CA ILE A 49 -10.09 12.90 23.98
C ILE A 49 -10.44 12.83 22.49
N TYR A 50 -11.61 12.28 22.14
CA TYR A 50 -12.07 12.21 20.75
C TYR A 50 -12.17 13.61 20.12
N THR A 51 -12.79 14.56 20.83
CA THR A 51 -12.98 15.92 20.34
C THR A 51 -11.64 16.65 20.17
N GLU A 52 -10.72 16.46 21.13
CA GLU A 52 -9.36 17.00 21.06
C GLU A 52 -8.60 16.44 19.85
N LEU A 53 -8.60 15.13 19.65
CA LEU A 53 -7.93 14.49 18.52
C LEU A 53 -8.53 14.92 17.17
N GLN A 54 -9.85 15.07 17.09
CA GLN A 54 -10.49 15.57 15.88
C GLN A 54 -10.08 17.01 15.59
N SER A 55 -10.00 17.86 16.62
CA SER A 55 -9.52 19.24 16.47
C SER A 55 -8.08 19.29 15.99
N ILE A 56 -7.21 18.41 16.52
CA ILE A 56 -5.81 18.33 16.09
C ILE A 56 -5.73 17.86 14.64
N ALA A 57 -6.47 16.82 14.26
CA ALA A 57 -6.48 16.30 12.88
C ALA A 57 -6.96 17.36 11.88
N ASN A 58 -8.05 18.07 12.19
CA ASN A 58 -8.55 19.16 11.36
C ASN A 58 -7.57 20.34 11.25
N GLY A 59 -6.64 20.50 12.20
CA GLY A 59 -5.58 21.50 12.17
C GLY A 59 -4.38 21.14 11.28
N ILE A 60 -4.42 20.01 10.58
CA ILE A 60 -3.34 19.58 9.68
C ILE A 60 -3.54 20.16 8.28
N GLY A 61 -4.69 19.91 7.67
CA GLY A 61 -5.00 20.37 6.33
C GLY A 61 -6.27 19.75 5.78
N LYS A 62 -6.51 19.97 4.49
CA LYS A 62 -7.64 19.38 3.75
C LYS A 62 -7.42 19.50 2.25
N PHE A 63 -8.10 18.64 1.50
CA PHE A 63 -8.22 18.82 0.06
C PHE A 63 -9.22 19.93 -0.28
N HIS A 64 -8.84 20.79 -1.22
CA HIS A 64 -9.71 21.80 -1.81
C HIS A 64 -9.48 21.82 -3.32
N ASN A 65 -10.53 21.48 -4.09
CA ASN A 65 -10.49 21.41 -5.57
C ASN A 65 -9.37 20.52 -6.14
N GLY A 66 -9.02 19.44 -5.43
CA GLY A 66 -8.00 18.48 -5.87
C GLY A 66 -6.59 18.74 -5.33
N ASP A 67 -6.33 19.94 -4.80
CA ASP A 67 -5.05 20.28 -4.16
C ASP A 67 -5.13 20.15 -2.64
N TYR A 68 -4.07 19.65 -2.01
CA TYR A 68 -3.98 19.57 -0.56
C TYR A 68 -3.47 20.89 0.02
N ILE A 69 -4.30 21.55 0.84
CA ILE A 69 -3.97 22.80 1.51
C ILE A 69 -3.67 22.49 2.98
N ARG A 70 -2.43 22.73 3.40
CA ARG A 70 -2.05 22.64 4.82
C ARG A 70 -2.52 23.86 5.60
N GLU A 71 -2.86 23.67 6.86
CA GLU A 71 -3.10 24.77 7.79
C GLU A 71 -1.78 25.36 8.31
N GLN A 72 -1.84 26.56 8.91
CA GLN A 72 -0.65 27.27 9.40
C GLN A 72 0.08 26.49 10.51
N ASP A 73 -0.68 25.81 11.37
CA ASP A 73 -0.17 25.10 12.54
C ASP A 73 0.00 23.58 12.30
N ALA A 74 0.05 23.15 11.04
CA ALA A 74 0.08 21.74 10.66
C ALA A 74 1.24 20.97 11.32
N VAL A 75 2.42 21.59 11.40
CA VAL A 75 3.61 21.00 12.05
C VAL A 75 3.34 20.73 13.52
N ASP A 76 2.76 21.69 14.25
CA ASP A 76 2.47 21.54 15.67
C ASP A 76 1.33 20.54 15.91
N CYS A 77 0.33 20.50 15.03
CA CYS A 77 -0.72 19.48 15.07
C CYS A 77 -0.14 18.07 14.91
N VAL A 78 0.79 17.86 13.96
CA VAL A 78 1.47 16.56 13.80
C VAL A 78 2.34 16.23 15.02
N LYS A 79 3.04 17.21 15.62
CA LYS A 79 3.77 17.02 16.88
C LYS A 79 2.81 16.61 18.02
N ASP A 80 1.62 17.18 18.06
CA ASP A 80 0.60 16.89 19.07
C ASP A 80 -0.02 15.50 18.86
N LEU A 81 -0.22 15.05 17.62
CA LEU A 81 -0.55 13.64 17.35
C LEU A 81 0.50 12.68 17.90
N ILE A 82 1.79 12.96 17.69
CA ILE A 82 2.88 12.14 18.23
C ILE A 82 2.90 12.18 19.78
N LYS A 83 2.62 13.34 20.39
CA LYS A 83 2.48 13.45 21.85
C LYS A 83 1.31 12.61 22.36
N SER A 84 0.18 12.64 21.66
CA SER A 84 -1.00 11.84 21.98
C SER A 84 -0.71 10.35 21.87
N LEU A 85 -0.11 9.87 20.78
CA LEU A 85 0.25 8.45 20.59
C LEU A 85 1.11 7.88 21.73
N ARG A 86 1.98 8.70 22.35
CA ARG A 86 2.79 8.28 23.51
C ARG A 86 1.98 8.05 24.80
N ARG A 87 0.73 8.49 24.84
CA ARG A 87 -0.18 8.40 26.00
C ARG A 87 -1.34 7.43 25.73
N GLU A 88 -1.24 6.60 24.68
CA GLU A 88 -2.28 5.64 24.36
C GLU A 88 -2.48 4.61 25.50
N ASN A 89 -3.73 4.23 25.73
CA ASN A 89 -4.07 3.23 26.73
C ASN A 89 -3.90 1.80 26.17
N GLU A 90 -4.17 0.79 27.01
CA GLU A 90 -4.09 -0.63 26.63
C GLU A 90 -5.02 -1.05 25.47
N THR A 91 -6.07 -0.27 25.20
CA THR A 91 -6.97 -0.48 24.05
C THR A 91 -6.50 0.21 22.77
N CYS A 92 -5.34 0.87 22.80
CA CYS A 92 -4.77 1.65 21.69
C CYS A 92 -5.76 2.70 21.15
N ASN A 93 -6.49 3.35 22.06
CA ASN A 93 -7.60 4.26 21.75
C ASN A 93 -7.23 5.37 20.75
N ILE A 94 -6.00 5.90 20.83
CA ILE A 94 -5.56 7.03 20.01
C ILE A 94 -5.27 6.59 18.58
N ARG A 95 -4.46 5.55 18.36
CA ARG A 95 -4.19 5.09 16.98
C ARG A 95 -5.45 4.55 16.30
N ARG A 96 -6.36 3.93 17.06
CA ARG A 96 -7.64 3.44 16.52
C ARG A 96 -8.53 4.59 16.07
N PHE A 97 -8.57 5.70 16.84
CA PHE A 97 -9.22 6.92 16.40
C PHE A 97 -8.60 7.44 15.10
N LEU A 98 -7.27 7.55 15.04
CA LEU A 98 -6.58 8.09 13.86
C LEU A 98 -6.78 7.22 12.62
N GLY A 99 -6.83 5.90 12.78
CA GLY A 99 -7.16 4.96 11.71
C GLY A 99 -8.61 5.10 11.25
N GLN A 100 -9.55 5.18 12.20
CA GLN A 100 -10.96 5.40 11.88
C GLN A 100 -11.20 6.73 11.15
N ALA A 101 -10.49 7.78 11.54
CA ALA A 101 -10.56 9.10 10.91
C ALA A 101 -9.70 9.21 9.63
N GLN A 102 -9.02 8.14 9.23
CA GLN A 102 -8.17 8.07 8.03
C GLN A 102 -7.11 9.18 7.95
N VAL A 103 -6.59 9.64 9.09
CA VAL A 103 -5.65 10.77 9.16
C VAL A 103 -4.36 10.49 8.38
N LEU A 104 -3.92 9.23 8.31
CA LEU A 104 -2.74 8.88 7.53
C LEU A 104 -2.98 9.10 6.02
N GLN A 105 -4.13 8.65 5.53
CA GLN A 105 -4.50 8.65 4.12
C GLN A 105 -4.87 10.05 3.64
N GLU A 106 -5.68 10.76 4.42
CA GLU A 106 -6.27 12.05 4.05
C GLU A 106 -5.36 13.24 4.36
N ASP A 107 -4.43 13.11 5.31
CA ASP A 107 -3.57 14.21 5.74
C ASP A 107 -2.08 13.91 5.64
N LEU A 108 -1.58 12.86 6.31
CA LEU A 108 -0.13 12.65 6.43
C LEU A 108 0.55 12.27 5.12
N VAL A 109 -0.07 11.41 4.31
CA VAL A 109 0.45 11.06 2.97
C VAL A 109 0.42 12.30 2.05
N PRO A 110 -0.70 13.04 1.92
CA PRO A 110 -0.73 14.29 1.15
C PRO A 110 0.27 15.34 1.63
N LEU A 111 0.48 15.51 2.94
CA LEU A 111 1.49 16.42 3.47
C LEU A 111 2.89 16.12 2.93
N ILE A 112 3.29 14.84 2.90
CA ILE A 112 4.57 14.43 2.34
C ILE A 112 4.62 14.70 0.83
N VAL A 113 3.56 14.37 0.10
CA VAL A 113 3.50 14.53 -1.36
C VAL A 113 3.61 15.99 -1.78
N TYR A 114 2.84 16.88 -1.15
CA TYR A 114 2.72 18.28 -1.55
C TYR A 114 3.81 19.17 -0.94
N TYR A 115 4.19 18.94 0.32
CA TYR A 115 5.06 19.86 1.07
C TYR A 115 6.39 19.23 1.49
N GLY A 116 6.51 17.91 1.50
CA GLY A 116 7.67 17.19 2.03
C GLY A 116 9.00 17.48 1.33
N ARG A 117 8.98 17.97 0.07
CA ARG A 117 10.19 18.38 -0.65
C ARG A 117 10.76 19.68 -0.09
N ALA A 118 9.91 20.69 0.11
CA ALA A 118 10.30 22.05 0.42
C ALA A 118 10.43 22.33 1.92
N ASP A 119 9.61 21.67 2.75
CA ASP A 119 9.55 21.90 4.19
C ASP A 119 10.15 20.70 4.94
N GLU A 120 11.42 20.83 5.36
CA GLU A 120 12.18 19.75 5.99
C GLU A 120 11.69 19.44 7.41
N GLU A 121 11.28 20.45 8.19
CA GLU A 121 10.72 20.24 9.53
C GLU A 121 9.41 19.46 9.45
N LEU A 122 8.52 19.88 8.53
CA LEU A 122 7.26 19.20 8.28
C LEU A 122 7.47 17.78 7.79
N PHE A 123 8.44 17.55 6.90
CA PHE A 123 8.80 16.23 6.44
C PHE A 123 9.25 15.35 7.61
N GLU A 124 10.22 15.81 8.42
CA GLU A 124 10.74 15.03 9.54
C GLU A 124 9.66 14.66 10.56
N VAL A 125 8.82 15.62 10.96
CA VAL A 125 7.77 15.34 11.95
C VAL A 125 6.72 14.40 11.39
N THR A 126 6.35 14.55 10.12
CA THR A 126 5.37 13.68 9.46
C THR A 126 5.90 12.25 9.32
N ILE A 127 7.17 12.07 8.92
CA ILE A 127 7.82 10.75 8.89
C ILE A 127 7.81 10.09 10.28
N ARG A 128 8.10 10.85 11.34
CA ARG A 128 8.03 10.33 12.72
C ARG A 128 6.62 9.88 13.11
N CYS A 129 5.60 10.61 12.68
CA CYS A 129 4.20 10.23 12.91
C CYS A 129 3.84 8.94 12.15
N LEU A 130 4.16 8.88 10.85
CA LEU A 130 3.95 7.72 9.99
C LEU A 130 4.64 6.47 10.54
N MET A 131 5.89 6.58 10.99
CA MET A 131 6.61 5.48 11.62
C MET A 131 5.92 4.94 12.88
N ASN A 132 5.31 5.81 13.69
CA ASN A 132 4.59 5.42 14.90
C ASN A 132 3.28 4.70 14.57
N LEU A 133 2.52 5.24 13.61
CA LEU A 133 1.25 4.67 13.17
C LEU A 133 1.44 3.32 12.46
N THR A 134 2.54 3.13 11.76
CA THR A 134 2.86 1.91 10.98
C THR A 134 3.61 0.84 11.78
N GLN A 135 3.77 1.00 13.11
CA GLN A 135 4.36 -0.05 13.94
C GLN A 135 3.52 -1.34 13.85
N PRO A 136 4.14 -2.51 13.64
CA PRO A 136 3.42 -3.79 13.65
C PRO A 136 2.56 -3.93 14.91
N ALA A 137 1.31 -4.37 14.77
CA ALA A 137 0.39 -4.41 15.92
C ALA A 137 0.95 -5.25 17.06
N ARG A 138 1.63 -6.36 16.75
CA ARG A 138 2.35 -7.16 17.75
C ARG A 138 3.29 -6.32 18.62
N ILE A 139 4.03 -5.36 18.06
CA ILE A 139 4.91 -4.48 18.83
C ILE A 139 4.10 -3.52 19.71
N VAL A 140 3.03 -2.94 19.16
CA VAL A 140 2.10 -2.05 19.89
C VAL A 140 1.52 -2.77 21.13
N PHE A 141 1.17 -4.04 20.99
CA PHE A 141 0.66 -4.90 22.06
C PHE A 141 1.77 -5.68 22.79
N LYS A 142 2.96 -5.08 22.95
CA LYS A 142 4.08 -5.60 23.79
C LYS A 142 4.58 -6.99 23.41
N ASN A 143 4.61 -7.29 22.11
CA ASN A 143 5.00 -8.57 21.51
C ASN A 143 4.09 -9.77 21.81
N GLU A 144 2.91 -9.51 22.35
CA GLU A 144 1.92 -10.53 22.70
C GLU A 144 0.63 -10.37 21.89
N VAL A 145 -0.02 -11.50 21.60
CA VAL A 145 -1.38 -11.49 21.04
C VAL A 145 -2.35 -11.55 22.21
N PRO A 146 -3.22 -10.53 22.40
CA PRO A 146 -4.14 -10.51 23.53
C PRO A 146 -5.07 -11.74 23.53
N GLN A 147 -5.23 -12.31 24.73
CA GLN A 147 -6.12 -13.45 24.96
C GLN A 147 -7.53 -13.03 25.40
N ASP A 148 -7.61 -11.88 26.10
CA ASP A 148 -8.89 -11.25 26.42
C ASP A 148 -9.63 -10.83 25.14
N GLN A 149 -10.94 -11.10 25.10
CA GLN A 149 -11.78 -10.84 23.93
C GLN A 149 -11.80 -9.35 23.56
N SER A 150 -11.89 -8.45 24.54
CA SER A 150 -12.04 -7.02 24.27
C SER A 150 -10.75 -6.40 23.69
N THR A 151 -9.60 -6.77 24.25
CA THR A 151 -8.29 -6.32 23.82
C THR A 151 -7.88 -6.99 22.52
N ARG A 152 -8.30 -8.25 22.30
CA ARG A 152 -8.12 -8.96 21.03
C ARG A 152 -8.88 -8.29 19.90
N HIS A 153 -10.09 -7.78 20.14
CA HIS A 153 -10.82 -7.00 19.14
C HIS A 153 -10.05 -5.71 18.79
N CYS A 154 -9.47 -5.03 19.78
CA CYS A 154 -8.63 -3.86 19.54
C CYS A 154 -7.37 -4.20 18.71
N TYR A 155 -6.73 -5.35 18.99
CA TYR A 155 -5.58 -5.85 18.22
C TYR A 155 -5.94 -6.05 16.74
N ILE A 156 -7.05 -6.75 16.47
CA ILE A 156 -7.51 -7.03 15.11
C ILE A 156 -7.81 -5.72 14.38
N GLN A 157 -8.48 -4.78 15.05
CA GLN A 157 -8.79 -3.48 14.45
C GLN A 157 -7.52 -2.67 14.11
N VAL A 158 -6.45 -2.76 14.92
CA VAL A 158 -5.18 -2.13 14.58
C VAL A 158 -4.52 -2.79 13.37
N GLU A 159 -4.58 -4.12 13.23
CA GLU A 159 -4.10 -4.82 12.03
C GLU A 159 -4.88 -4.39 10.77
N GLU A 160 -6.20 -4.23 10.87
CA GLU A 160 -7.05 -3.73 9.78
C GLU A 160 -6.61 -2.33 9.34
N TYR A 161 -6.39 -1.40 10.27
CA TYR A 161 -5.87 -0.07 9.93
C TYR A 161 -4.48 -0.10 9.31
N LEU A 162 -3.58 -0.97 9.79
CA LEU A 162 -2.26 -1.13 9.17
C LEU A 162 -2.36 -1.58 7.71
N GLN A 163 -3.31 -2.48 7.41
CA GLN A 163 -3.61 -2.91 6.05
C GLN A 163 -4.16 -1.78 5.18
N GLU A 164 -5.08 -0.97 5.70
CA GLU A 164 -5.56 0.24 5.01
C GLU A 164 -4.43 1.24 4.75
N TYR A 165 -3.55 1.45 5.72
CA TYR A 165 -2.38 2.31 5.54
C TYR A 165 -1.45 1.77 4.45
N LYS A 166 -1.25 0.44 4.38
CA LYS A 166 -0.46 -0.18 3.31
C LYS A 166 -1.01 0.18 1.93
N GLN A 167 -2.32 0.16 1.74
CA GLN A 167 -2.95 0.59 0.48
C GLN A 167 -2.64 2.04 0.14
N ALA A 168 -2.70 2.94 1.12
CA ALA A 168 -2.40 4.36 0.91
C ALA A 168 -0.94 4.63 0.48
N PHE A 169 -0.02 3.71 0.78
CA PHE A 169 1.36 3.77 0.33
C PHE A 169 1.59 3.24 -1.09
N VAL A 170 0.56 2.70 -1.76
CA VAL A 170 0.56 2.49 -3.22
C VAL A 170 0.41 3.85 -3.92
N ASN A 171 1.38 4.74 -3.68
CA ASN A 171 1.38 6.12 -4.14
C ASN A 171 2.77 6.45 -4.67
N GLU A 172 2.88 6.56 -6.01
CA GLU A 172 4.14 6.83 -6.70
C GLU A 172 4.77 8.14 -6.21
N GLN A 173 3.98 9.20 -6.03
CA GLN A 173 4.49 10.51 -5.63
C GLN A 173 5.06 10.49 -4.22
N PHE A 174 4.39 9.80 -3.30
CA PHE A 174 4.87 9.62 -1.93
C PHE A 174 6.22 8.90 -1.92
N LEU A 175 6.31 7.74 -2.59
CA LEU A 175 7.55 6.96 -2.66
C LEU A 175 8.67 7.71 -3.40
N LYS A 176 8.32 8.53 -4.40
CA LYS A 176 9.27 9.40 -5.09
C LYS A 176 9.86 10.46 -4.16
N VAL A 177 9.05 11.10 -3.31
CA VAL A 177 9.56 12.03 -2.28
C VAL A 177 10.51 11.30 -1.33
N LEU A 178 10.15 10.08 -0.89
CA LEU A 178 11.04 9.29 -0.03
C LEU A 178 12.36 8.94 -0.73
N SER A 179 12.32 8.56 -2.01
CA SER A 179 13.50 8.26 -2.83
C SER A 179 14.44 9.46 -2.91
N GLU A 180 13.91 10.63 -3.27
CA GLU A 180 14.66 11.88 -3.39
C GLU A 180 15.28 12.29 -2.05
N LYS A 181 14.52 12.18 -0.94
CA LYS A 181 15.02 12.49 0.40
C LYS A 181 16.05 11.48 0.89
N LEU A 182 15.86 10.19 0.63
CA LEU A 182 16.83 9.16 0.98
C LEU A 182 18.14 9.40 0.24
N ALA A 183 18.09 9.66 -1.07
CA ALA A 183 19.26 10.00 -1.88
C ALA A 183 19.99 11.24 -1.34
N TYR A 184 19.24 12.30 -0.97
CA TYR A 184 19.81 13.52 -0.40
C TYR A 184 20.48 13.29 0.97
N PHE A 185 19.90 12.44 1.82
CA PHE A 185 20.37 12.25 3.18
C PHE A 185 21.51 11.25 3.34
N LEU A 186 21.80 10.43 2.33
CA LEU A 186 22.91 9.45 2.34
C LEU A 186 24.25 10.07 2.75
N GLU A 187 24.44 11.38 2.56
CA GLU A 187 25.69 12.06 2.87
C GLU A 187 25.74 12.68 4.28
N LEU A 188 24.61 12.85 4.98
CA LEU A 188 24.53 13.86 6.05
C LEU A 188 23.67 13.52 7.30
N ASN A 189 22.82 12.48 7.32
CA ASN A 189 21.68 12.53 8.27
C ASN A 189 21.25 11.21 8.97
N VAL A 190 20.80 11.36 10.23
CA VAL A 190 20.07 10.36 11.04
C VAL A 190 18.68 10.03 10.49
N LEU A 191 18.17 10.79 9.51
CA LEU A 191 16.88 10.55 8.87
C LEU A 191 16.86 9.28 8.01
N ILE A 192 18.01 8.78 7.54
CA ILE A 192 18.10 7.53 6.76
C ILE A 192 17.46 6.38 7.53
N GLU A 193 17.83 6.19 8.80
CA GLU A 193 17.29 5.11 9.64
C GLU A 193 15.77 5.17 9.72
N ARG A 194 15.22 6.37 9.89
CA ARG A 194 13.77 6.60 9.99
C ARG A 194 13.04 6.25 8.69
N LEU A 195 13.60 6.63 7.55
CA LEU A 195 13.06 6.27 6.23
C LEU A 195 13.11 4.77 6.00
N LEU A 196 14.23 4.11 6.34
CA LEU A 196 14.36 2.66 6.23
C LEU A 196 13.37 1.93 7.15
N VAL A 197 13.18 2.38 8.39
CA VAL A 197 12.18 1.80 9.31
C VAL A 197 10.77 1.99 8.79
N LEU A 198 10.44 3.16 8.21
CA LEU A 198 9.14 3.37 7.58
C LEU A 198 8.91 2.41 6.41
N LEU A 199 9.89 2.28 5.50
CA LEU A 199 9.82 1.32 4.38
C LEU A 199 9.65 -0.12 4.88
N ARG A 200 10.42 -0.50 5.91
CA ARG A 200 10.31 -1.81 6.55
C ARG A 200 8.91 -2.03 7.11
N ASN A 201 8.37 -1.05 7.84
CA ASN A 201 7.02 -1.13 8.41
C ASN A 201 5.96 -1.34 7.31
N ILE A 202 6.01 -0.55 6.23
CA ILE A 202 5.08 -0.64 5.10
C ILE A 202 5.10 -2.04 4.48
N LEU A 203 6.29 -2.58 4.22
CA LEU A 203 6.44 -3.92 3.62
C LEU A 203 6.07 -5.04 4.59
N HIS A 204 6.27 -4.85 5.90
CA HIS A 204 5.97 -5.83 6.93
C HIS A 204 4.48 -6.14 7.06
N VAL A 205 3.60 -5.16 6.86
CA VAL A 205 2.14 -5.34 6.99
C VAL A 205 1.67 -6.54 6.16
N ALA A 206 0.91 -7.44 6.79
CA ALA A 206 0.42 -8.66 6.15
C ALA A 206 -0.53 -8.36 4.98
N ALA A 207 -0.73 -9.34 4.11
CA ALA A 207 -1.73 -9.24 3.05
C ALA A 207 -3.15 -9.14 3.65
N THR A 208 -4.02 -8.36 3.01
CA THR A 208 -5.45 -8.27 3.37
C THR A 208 -6.18 -9.57 3.01
N ASP A 209 -7.35 -9.82 3.61
CA ASP A 209 -8.22 -10.92 3.15
C ASP A 209 -8.71 -10.69 1.71
N VAL A 210 -8.81 -9.42 1.27
CA VAL A 210 -9.09 -9.07 -0.13
C VAL A 210 -7.95 -9.51 -1.03
N ASP A 211 -6.69 -9.34 -0.64
CA ASP A 211 -5.52 -9.85 -1.38
C ASP A 211 -5.55 -11.39 -1.50
N ARG A 212 -6.09 -12.10 -0.51
CA ARG A 212 -6.20 -13.57 -0.50
C ARG A 212 -7.34 -14.11 -1.37
N LEU A 213 -8.32 -13.28 -1.68
CA LEU A 213 -9.50 -13.61 -2.49
C LEU A 213 -9.35 -13.16 -3.96
N ARG A 214 -8.18 -12.61 -4.34
CA ARG A 214 -7.89 -12.17 -5.72
C ARG A 214 -7.85 -13.36 -6.67
N THR A 215 -8.29 -13.13 -7.89
CA THR A 215 -8.04 -13.99 -9.04
C THR A 215 -6.60 -13.83 -9.52
N ASP A 216 -5.99 -14.89 -10.08
CA ASP A 216 -4.55 -14.98 -10.40
C ASP A 216 -3.95 -13.85 -11.26
N ASP A 217 -4.76 -13.04 -11.94
CA ASP A 217 -4.30 -12.02 -12.90
C ASP A 217 -3.99 -10.65 -12.25
N ASP A 218 -4.31 -10.49 -10.97
CA ASP A 218 -4.46 -9.20 -10.34
C ASP A 218 -3.33 -8.96 -9.31
N ALA A 219 -2.42 -8.00 -9.57
CA ALA A 219 -1.23 -7.79 -8.73
C ALA A 219 -1.57 -7.44 -7.27
N SER A 220 -0.95 -8.12 -6.29
CA SER A 220 -1.23 -7.87 -4.88
C SER A 220 -0.82 -6.45 -4.48
N THR A 221 -1.40 -5.94 -3.38
CA THR A 221 -1.00 -4.65 -2.80
C THR A 221 0.50 -4.58 -2.52
N HIS A 222 1.08 -5.71 -2.10
CA HIS A 222 2.50 -5.81 -1.84
C HIS A 222 3.33 -5.68 -3.12
N ASP A 223 2.94 -6.40 -4.18
CA ASP A 223 3.60 -6.30 -5.49
C ASP A 223 3.48 -4.90 -6.09
N GLN A 224 2.33 -4.24 -5.91
CA GLN A 224 2.16 -2.86 -6.33
C GLN A 224 3.13 -1.92 -5.61
N ILE A 225 3.34 -2.06 -4.30
CA ILE A 225 4.35 -1.28 -3.56
C ILE A 225 5.75 -1.57 -4.10
N VAL A 226 6.12 -2.85 -4.26
CA VAL A 226 7.44 -3.24 -4.78
C VAL A 226 7.66 -2.68 -6.19
N TRP A 227 6.63 -2.71 -7.04
CA TRP A 227 6.65 -2.09 -8.35
C TRP A 227 6.87 -0.58 -8.27
N GLN A 228 6.17 0.14 -7.40
CA GLN A 228 6.35 1.58 -7.23
C GLN A 228 7.74 1.92 -6.65
N MET A 229 8.28 1.11 -5.75
CA MET A 229 9.66 1.25 -5.27
C MET A 229 10.66 1.14 -6.43
N HIS A 230 10.43 0.22 -7.38
CA HIS A 230 11.23 0.11 -8.58
C HIS A 230 11.09 1.33 -9.50
N GLN A 231 9.86 1.79 -9.77
CA GLN A 231 9.62 2.97 -10.62
C GLN A 231 10.27 4.24 -10.07
N THR A 232 10.31 4.38 -8.75
CA THR A 232 10.89 5.54 -8.05
C THR A 232 12.39 5.42 -7.79
N GLY A 233 13.01 4.28 -8.11
CA GLY A 233 14.44 4.01 -7.90
C GLY A 233 14.84 3.74 -6.44
N LEU A 234 13.87 3.52 -5.54
CA LEU A 234 14.14 3.17 -4.14
C LEU A 234 14.88 1.85 -4.02
N ASP A 235 14.58 0.87 -4.88
CA ASP A 235 15.26 -0.42 -4.95
C ASP A 235 16.78 -0.27 -5.18
N LYS A 236 17.17 0.64 -6.08
CA LYS A 236 18.58 0.94 -6.37
C LYS A 236 19.27 1.64 -5.20
N LEU A 237 18.58 2.54 -4.49
CA LEU A 237 19.11 3.19 -3.30
C LEU A 237 19.31 2.18 -2.16
N ILE A 238 18.35 1.27 -1.94
CA ILE A 238 18.48 0.19 -0.96
C ILE A 238 19.67 -0.71 -1.31
N LEU A 239 19.82 -1.08 -2.58
CA LEU A 239 20.96 -1.88 -3.05
C LEU A 239 22.30 -1.16 -2.86
N TYR A 240 22.34 0.15 -3.10
CA TYR A 240 23.53 0.97 -2.83
C TYR A 240 23.91 0.94 -1.35
N ILE A 241 22.94 1.17 -0.45
CA ILE A 241 23.15 1.09 1.00
C ILE A 241 23.64 -0.31 1.39
N ALA A 242 23.07 -1.37 0.80
CA ALA A 242 23.48 -2.76 1.05
C ALA A 242 24.94 -3.03 0.67
N SER A 243 25.44 -2.33 -0.34
CA SER A 243 26.75 -2.58 -0.96
C SER A 243 27.84 -1.63 -0.47
N SER A 244 27.48 -0.60 0.31
CA SER A 244 28.40 0.40 0.83
C SER A 244 28.92 0.01 2.21
N ASP A 245 30.24 -0.07 2.37
CA ASP A 245 30.88 -0.33 3.66
C ASP A 245 30.63 0.81 4.67
N ASP A 246 30.49 2.05 4.19
CA ASP A 246 30.24 3.23 5.02
C ASP A 246 28.83 3.21 5.65
N GLU A 247 27.90 2.49 5.02
CA GLU A 247 26.49 2.39 5.43
C GLU A 247 26.16 1.11 6.18
N ARG A 248 27.19 0.36 6.60
CA ARG A 248 27.02 -0.94 7.28
C ARG A 248 26.15 -0.87 8.54
N ARG A 249 26.02 0.29 9.17
CA ARG A 249 25.12 0.52 10.32
C ARG A 249 23.65 0.22 9.99
N PHE A 250 23.25 0.34 8.72
CA PHE A 250 21.89 0.11 8.24
C PHE A 250 21.66 -1.31 7.69
N ALA A 251 22.68 -2.19 7.75
CA ALA A 251 22.64 -3.50 7.12
C ALA A 251 21.44 -4.36 7.56
N ILE A 252 21.05 -4.29 8.84
CA ILE A 252 19.90 -5.05 9.36
C ILE A 252 18.58 -4.52 8.77
N HIS A 253 18.41 -3.20 8.70
CA HIS A 253 17.22 -2.60 8.09
C HIS A 253 17.10 -2.97 6.62
N VAL A 254 18.21 -2.88 5.88
CA VAL A 254 18.26 -3.24 4.47
C VAL A 254 17.96 -4.73 4.25
N LEU A 255 18.52 -5.61 5.09
CA LEU A 255 18.24 -7.05 5.02
C LEU A 255 16.76 -7.36 5.28
N GLU A 256 16.15 -6.73 6.28
CA GLU A 256 14.71 -6.87 6.55
C GLU A 256 13.87 -6.38 5.37
N ILE A 257 14.20 -5.22 4.81
CA ILE A 257 13.49 -4.65 3.66
C ILE A 257 13.57 -5.60 2.46
N ILE A 258 14.78 -6.06 2.09
CA ILE A 258 14.98 -6.97 0.96
C ILE A 258 14.22 -8.29 1.20
N SER A 259 14.33 -8.86 2.40
CA SER A 259 13.61 -10.09 2.75
C SER A 259 12.09 -9.91 2.63
N LEU A 260 11.58 -8.75 3.06
CA LEU A 260 10.17 -8.42 2.95
C LEU A 260 9.72 -8.17 1.50
N MET A 261 10.56 -7.55 0.65
CA MET A 261 10.26 -7.35 -0.77
C MET A 261 10.05 -8.68 -1.52
N PHE A 262 10.73 -9.74 -1.08
CA PHE A 262 10.66 -11.07 -1.71
C PHE A 262 9.82 -12.08 -0.92
N ARG A 263 9.08 -11.65 0.12
CA ARG A 263 8.42 -12.57 1.07
C ARG A 263 7.38 -13.50 0.43
N ASP A 264 6.77 -13.05 -0.67
CA ASP A 264 5.70 -13.75 -1.38
C ASP A 264 6.23 -14.46 -2.66
N GLN A 265 7.56 -14.57 -2.81
CA GLN A 265 8.22 -15.13 -4.00
C GLN A 265 9.01 -16.40 -3.68
N SER A 266 8.95 -17.40 -4.57
CA SER A 266 9.82 -18.58 -4.51
C SER A 266 11.12 -18.35 -5.32
N PRO A 267 12.29 -18.81 -4.84
CA PRO A 267 13.54 -18.71 -5.61
C PRO A 267 13.46 -19.38 -7.00
N GLU A 268 12.76 -20.51 -7.09
CA GLU A 268 12.56 -21.25 -8.34
C GLU A 268 11.72 -20.44 -9.33
N GLN A 269 10.64 -19.82 -8.86
CA GLN A 269 9.80 -18.93 -9.66
C GLN A 269 10.59 -17.72 -10.16
N LEU A 270 11.36 -17.06 -9.30
CA LEU A 270 12.18 -15.91 -9.68
C LEU A 270 13.26 -16.28 -10.70
N SER A 271 13.96 -17.40 -10.50
CA SER A 271 15.02 -17.86 -11.42
C SER A 271 14.50 -18.18 -12.82
N SER A 272 13.25 -18.65 -12.92
CA SER A 272 12.60 -19.02 -14.18
C SER A 272 11.75 -17.90 -14.80
N ALA A 273 11.45 -16.83 -14.05
CA ALA A 273 10.62 -15.71 -14.49
C ALA A 273 11.21 -14.99 -15.72
N GLY A 274 12.53 -14.79 -15.75
CA GLY A 274 13.22 -14.17 -16.91
C GLY A 274 13.12 -15.00 -18.19
N ALA A 275 13.24 -16.32 -18.08
CA ALA A 275 13.13 -17.24 -19.21
C ALA A 275 11.67 -17.42 -19.68
N SER A 276 10.72 -17.43 -18.75
CA SER A 276 9.29 -17.62 -19.04
C SER A 276 8.65 -16.40 -19.68
N ARG A 277 9.05 -15.18 -19.27
CA ARG A 277 8.61 -13.93 -19.94
C ARG A 277 9.07 -13.90 -21.39
N SER A 278 10.35 -14.20 -21.66
CA SER A 278 10.89 -14.25 -23.02
C SER A 278 10.16 -15.27 -23.90
N ARG A 279 9.76 -16.43 -23.34
CA ARG A 279 8.98 -17.44 -24.08
C ARG A 279 7.55 -16.98 -24.39
N ARG A 280 6.82 -16.41 -23.41
CA ARG A 280 5.45 -15.90 -23.61
C ARG A 280 5.39 -14.67 -24.53
N GLU A 281 6.39 -13.79 -24.46
CA GLU A 281 6.52 -12.64 -25.37
C GLU A 281 6.77 -13.12 -26.80
N LYS A 282 7.70 -14.06 -26.98
CA LYS A 282 7.95 -14.71 -28.28
C LYS A 282 6.71 -15.40 -28.85
N GLU A 283 5.94 -16.12 -28.05
CA GLU A 283 4.69 -16.76 -28.50
C GLU A 283 3.62 -15.73 -28.91
N ARG A 284 3.52 -14.59 -28.22
CA ARG A 284 2.60 -13.50 -28.62
C ARG A 284 3.05 -12.85 -29.92
N ASP A 285 4.34 -12.55 -30.05
CA ASP A 285 4.91 -11.97 -31.27
C ASP A 285 4.72 -12.90 -32.47
N GLU A 286 4.90 -14.22 -32.29
CA GLU A 286 4.65 -15.22 -33.32
C GLU A 286 3.17 -15.26 -33.74
N GLN A 287 2.23 -15.16 -32.80
CA GLN A 287 0.80 -15.09 -33.10
C GLN A 287 0.42 -13.81 -33.84
N GLU A 288 0.99 -12.66 -33.45
CA GLU A 288 0.75 -11.38 -34.11
C GLU A 288 1.32 -11.36 -35.53
N LEU A 289 2.54 -11.86 -35.71
CA LEU A 289 3.18 -12.00 -37.02
C LEU A 289 2.35 -12.90 -37.96
N THR A 290 1.79 -13.99 -37.42
CA THR A 290 0.91 -14.90 -38.18
C THR A 290 -0.35 -14.17 -38.64
N ARG A 291 -1.00 -13.41 -37.75
CA ARG A 291 -2.18 -12.59 -38.09
C ARG A 291 -1.88 -11.55 -39.17
N ILE A 292 -0.77 -10.83 -39.06
CA ILE A 292 -0.36 -9.84 -40.06
C ILE A 292 -0.11 -10.51 -41.41
N THR A 293 0.60 -11.65 -41.42
CA THR A 293 0.89 -12.42 -42.63
C THR A 293 -0.40 -12.88 -43.34
N ASP A 294 -1.38 -13.35 -42.59
CA ASP A 294 -2.67 -13.80 -43.14
C ASP A 294 -3.48 -12.61 -43.70
N MET A 295 -3.48 -11.46 -43.02
CA MET A 295 -4.10 -10.24 -43.55
C MET A 295 -3.43 -9.77 -44.84
N GLU A 296 -2.09 -9.80 -44.93
CA GLU A 296 -1.37 -9.45 -46.15
C GLU A 296 -1.67 -10.41 -47.29
N ARG A 297 -1.73 -11.73 -47.02
CA ARG A 297 -2.11 -12.74 -48.01
C ARG A 297 -3.51 -12.51 -48.54
N ALA A 298 -4.48 -12.24 -47.66
CA ALA A 298 -5.86 -11.92 -48.06
C ALA A 298 -5.94 -10.63 -48.89
N LYS A 299 -5.17 -9.59 -48.53
CA LYS A 299 -5.06 -8.35 -49.31
C LYS A 299 -4.47 -8.61 -50.70
N LYS A 300 -3.40 -9.40 -50.82
CA LYS A 300 -2.79 -9.77 -52.11
C LYS A 300 -3.76 -10.57 -52.99
N GLN A 301 -4.46 -11.56 -52.42
CA GLN A 301 -5.45 -12.36 -53.15
C GLN A 301 -6.62 -11.49 -53.66
N SER A 302 -7.15 -10.60 -52.84
CA SER A 302 -8.23 -9.69 -53.27
C SER A 302 -7.79 -8.69 -54.34
N GLN A 303 -6.55 -8.20 -54.29
CA GLN A 303 -5.98 -7.35 -55.34
C GLN A 303 -5.81 -8.10 -56.67
N LEU A 304 -5.32 -9.34 -56.63
CA LEU A 304 -5.19 -10.19 -57.81
C LEU A 304 -6.55 -10.48 -58.45
N LEU A 305 -7.55 -10.83 -57.64
CA LEU A 305 -8.93 -11.03 -58.11
C LEU A 305 -9.48 -9.79 -58.83
N ARG A 306 -9.23 -8.59 -58.28
CA ARG A 306 -9.64 -7.31 -58.90
C ARG A 306 -8.92 -7.02 -60.22
N LEU A 307 -7.67 -7.47 -60.38
CA LEU A 307 -6.91 -7.29 -61.63
C LEU A 307 -7.35 -8.28 -62.73
N THR A 308 -7.82 -9.47 -62.37
CA THR A 308 -8.34 -10.47 -63.32
C THR A 308 -9.77 -10.19 -63.83
N THR A 309 -10.48 -9.21 -63.28
CA THR A 309 -11.84 -8.82 -63.71
C THR A 309 -11.85 -7.60 -64.65
N ARG A 310 -10.71 -7.26 -65.25
CA ARG A 310 -10.57 -6.22 -66.28
C ARG A 310 -10.10 -6.84 -67.60
#